data_AF-A0AAU9S2W9-F1
#
_entry.id   AF-A0AAU9S2W9-F1
#
_cell.length_a   1.000
_cell.length_b   1.000
_cell.length_c   1.000
_cell.angle_alpha   90.00
_cell.angle_beta   90.00
_cell.angle_gamma   90.00
#
_symmetry.space_group_name_H-M   'P 1'
#
loop_
_entity.id
_entity.type
_entity.pdbx_description
1 polymer ?
#
loop_
_entity_poly.entity_id
_entity_poly.type
_entity_poly.pdbx_seq_one_letter_code
_entity_poly.pdbx_strand_id
1 'polypeptide(L)'
;MGFFNPGKSKKWYLGIWYKKISNGTVVWVANRDTPMNDSSGSVKLNVSGSLVLLDSSNRTVWSSIVNRSVQNPVLQLLDSGNLVVRAAEDQNSEDYLWQSFDYPTDTHLPGMKLGKNAATGKEWYITSWKSKDDPGRGPYKYWMDLTGYPQIFMSNGSTDLYRSGPWNGLRYSGTPSLRPNPIYTYGMYFQKNEVYYR
;
A
#
# COMPACT_ATOMS: atom_id res chain seq x y z
N MET A 1 3.75 7.40 -11.64
CA MET A 1 2.51 7.76 -10.93
C MET A 1 1.70 8.68 -11.82
N GLY A 2 0.38 8.55 -11.80
CA GLY A 2 -0.51 9.44 -12.53
C GLY A 2 -1.96 8.97 -12.51
N PHE A 3 -2.81 9.67 -13.26
CA PHE A 3 -4.21 9.31 -13.43
C PHE A 3 -4.35 8.20 -14.47
N PHE A 4 -5.22 7.23 -14.20
CA PHE A 4 -5.49 6.12 -15.11
C PHE A 4 -6.94 5.62 -14.99
N ASN A 5 -7.32 4.83 -15.98
CA ASN A 5 -8.58 4.12 -16.04
C ASN A 5 -8.29 2.64 -16.42
N PRO A 6 -8.67 1.66 -15.60
CA PRO A 6 -8.38 0.26 -15.87
C PRO A 6 -9.35 -0.37 -16.87
N GLY A 7 -8.81 -0.93 -17.96
CA GLY A 7 -9.54 -1.77 -18.91
C GLY A 7 -10.73 -1.06 -19.56
N LYS A 8 -11.95 -1.53 -19.29
CA LYS A 8 -13.21 -0.97 -19.80
C LYS A 8 -13.90 -0.02 -18.82
N SER A 9 -13.26 0.31 -17.70
CA SER A 9 -13.83 1.19 -16.71
C SER A 9 -14.17 2.55 -17.33
N LYS A 10 -15.11 3.27 -16.74
CA LYS A 10 -15.32 4.71 -17.01
C LYS A 10 -14.86 5.57 -15.83
N LYS A 11 -14.25 4.92 -14.83
CA LYS A 11 -13.84 5.52 -13.57
C LYS A 11 -12.35 5.81 -13.59
N TRP A 12 -11.98 6.92 -12.97
CA TRP A 12 -10.61 7.41 -12.95
C TRP A 12 -10.01 7.34 -11.55
N TYR A 13 -8.75 6.98 -11.52
CA TYR A 13 -8.00 6.71 -10.31
C TYR A 13 -6.61 7.33 -10.38
N LEU A 14 -6.06 7.68 -9.23
CA LEU A 14 -4.64 8.00 -9.08
C LEU A 14 -3.87 6.74 -8.68
N GLY A 15 -2.87 6.37 -9.47
CA GLY A 15 -2.12 5.14 -9.23
C GLY A 15 -0.62 5.22 -9.51
N ILE A 16 0.06 4.15 -9.10
CA ILE A 16 1.49 3.91 -9.34
C ILE A 16 1.59 2.58 -10.10
N TRP A 17 2.44 2.54 -11.13
CA TRP A 17 2.66 1.36 -11.98
C TRP A 17 4.13 1.28 -12.41
N TYR A 18 4.55 0.09 -12.85
CA TYR A 18 5.87 -0.10 -13.43
C TYR A 18 6.01 0.63 -14.76
N LYS A 19 6.93 1.60 -14.84
CA LYS A 19 7.12 2.46 -16.03
C LYS A 19 7.58 1.69 -17.28
N LYS A 20 8.42 0.66 -17.12
CA LYS A 20 9.05 -0.07 -18.25
C LYS A 20 8.28 -1.31 -18.71
N ILE A 21 7.16 -1.65 -18.06
CA ILE A 21 6.33 -2.80 -18.44
C ILE A 21 5.19 -2.29 -19.32
N SER A 22 5.09 -2.80 -20.55
CA SER A 22 4.16 -2.32 -21.59
C SER A 22 2.68 -2.33 -21.19
N ASN A 23 2.27 -3.27 -20.34
CA ASN A 23 0.88 -3.40 -19.90
C ASN A 23 0.53 -2.60 -18.63
N GLY A 24 1.43 -1.72 -18.16
CA GLY A 24 1.11 -0.78 -17.08
C GLY A 24 0.64 -1.45 -15.79
N THR A 25 1.37 -2.46 -15.31
CA THR A 25 1.07 -3.18 -14.06
C THR A 25 0.97 -2.20 -12.89
N VAL A 26 -0.26 -1.94 -12.45
CA VAL A 26 -0.58 -1.05 -11.33
C VAL A 26 -0.27 -1.77 -10.03
N VAL A 27 0.45 -1.09 -9.14
CA VAL A 27 0.93 -1.64 -7.86
C VAL A 27 0.36 -0.90 -6.65
N TRP A 28 -0.26 0.26 -6.86
CA TRP A 28 -0.88 1.05 -5.82
C TRP A 28 -1.94 2.00 -6.40
N VAL A 29 -3.03 2.22 -5.67
CA VAL A 29 -4.17 3.07 -6.06
C VAL A 29 -4.67 3.87 -4.85
N ALA A 30 -4.69 5.20 -4.94
CA ALA A 30 -5.09 6.08 -3.84
C ALA A 30 -6.60 5.98 -3.54
N ASN A 31 -7.41 6.36 -4.51
CA ASN A 31 -8.86 6.52 -4.38
C ASN A 31 -9.62 5.28 -4.86
N ARG A 32 -9.13 4.09 -4.51
CA ARG A 32 -9.65 2.82 -5.04
C ARG A 32 -11.13 2.58 -4.75
N ASP A 33 -11.63 3.07 -3.61
CA ASP A 33 -13.03 2.94 -3.20
C ASP A 33 -13.89 4.19 -3.55
N THR A 34 -13.25 5.29 -3.95
CA THR A 34 -13.89 6.58 -4.27
C THR A 34 -13.43 7.10 -5.65
N PRO A 35 -13.81 6.43 -6.74
CA PRO A 35 -13.39 6.81 -8.09
C PRO A 35 -13.92 8.17 -8.52
N MET A 36 -13.18 8.81 -9.44
CA MET A 36 -13.66 9.98 -10.18
C MET A 36 -14.40 9.55 -11.46
N ASN A 37 -15.26 10.43 -11.97
CA ASN A 37 -16.07 10.16 -13.17
C ASN A 37 -15.37 10.59 -14.48
N ASP A 38 -14.29 11.35 -14.40
CA ASP A 38 -13.57 11.91 -15.53
C ASP A 38 -12.06 12.04 -15.23
N SER A 39 -11.28 12.39 -16.26
CA SER A 39 -9.83 12.58 -16.19
C SER A 39 -9.41 13.95 -15.66
N SER A 40 -10.36 14.82 -15.31
CA SER A 40 -10.11 16.23 -14.98
C SER A 40 -9.81 16.44 -13.50
N GLY A 41 -9.52 15.37 -12.77
CA GLY A 41 -9.08 15.43 -11.39
C GLY A 41 -7.70 16.05 -11.23
N SER A 42 -7.43 16.59 -10.04
CA SER A 42 -6.12 17.16 -9.70
C SER A 42 -5.61 16.63 -8.38
N VAL A 43 -4.28 16.55 -8.26
CA VAL A 43 -3.59 16.13 -7.04
C VAL A 43 -2.72 17.28 -6.53
N LYS A 44 -2.83 17.61 -5.26
CA LYS A 44 -2.04 18.68 -4.62
C LYS A 44 -1.78 18.40 -3.16
N LEU A 45 -0.79 19.08 -2.58
CA LEU A 45 -0.64 19.16 -1.13
C LEU A 45 -1.46 20.33 -0.60
N ASN A 46 -2.15 20.13 0.53
CA ASN A 46 -2.75 21.24 1.26
C ASN A 46 -1.72 21.92 2.18
N VAL A 47 -2.13 23.01 2.83
CA VAL A 47 -1.28 23.79 3.75
C VAL A 47 -0.73 22.96 4.92
N SER A 48 -1.42 21.89 5.30
CA SER A 48 -1.02 21.00 6.39
C SER A 48 -0.08 19.88 5.94
N GLY A 49 0.15 19.72 4.63
CA GLY A 49 0.92 18.63 4.04
C GLY A 49 0.12 17.38 3.70
N SER A 50 -1.20 17.37 3.83
CA SER A 50 -1.99 16.25 3.31
C SER A 50 -1.97 16.26 1.78
N LEU A 51 -1.75 15.09 1.19
CA LEU A 51 -2.04 14.81 -0.21
C LEU A 51 -3.55 14.78 -0.41
N VAL A 52 -4.06 15.64 -1.29
CA VAL A 52 -5.50 15.78 -1.58
C VAL A 52 -5.74 15.53 -3.06
N LEU A 53 -6.72 14.67 -3.34
CA LEU A 53 -7.25 14.41 -4.67
C LEU A 53 -8.59 15.09 -4.84
N LEU A 54 -8.71 15.94 -5.86
CA LEU A 54 -9.92 16.68 -6.19
C LEU A 54 -10.52 16.19 -7.51
N ASP A 55 -11.85 16.20 -7.60
CA ASP A 55 -12.58 16.01 -8.86
C ASP A 55 -12.66 17.30 -9.69
N SER A 56 -13.31 17.21 -10.85
CA SER A 56 -13.54 18.33 -11.78
C SER A 56 -14.36 19.49 -11.19
N SER A 57 -15.07 19.26 -10.08
CA SER A 57 -15.84 20.27 -9.34
C SER A 57 -15.09 20.77 -8.10
N ASN A 58 -13.78 20.52 -8.00
CA ASN A 58 -12.94 20.84 -6.84
C ASN A 58 -13.39 20.19 -5.52
N ARG A 59 -14.18 19.10 -5.57
CA ARG A 59 -14.56 18.36 -4.36
C ARG A 59 -13.47 17.35 -4.02
N THR A 60 -13.19 17.18 -2.73
CA THR A 60 -12.21 16.19 -2.26
C THR A 60 -12.79 14.78 -2.39
N VAL A 61 -12.17 13.95 -3.22
CA VAL A 61 -12.56 12.54 -3.40
C VAL A 61 -11.72 11.59 -2.53
N TRP A 62 -10.51 12.01 -2.18
CA TRP A 62 -9.59 11.28 -1.33
C TRP A 62 -8.56 12.22 -0.71
N SER A 63 -8.11 11.93 0.50
CA SER A 63 -6.98 12.64 1.11
C SER A 63 -6.18 11.73 2.03
N SER A 64 -4.88 12.01 2.16
CA SER A 64 -4.03 11.37 3.17
C SER A 64 -4.25 12.00 4.54
N ILE A 65 -4.16 11.18 5.58
CA ILE A 65 -4.12 11.64 6.97
C ILE A 65 -2.65 11.82 7.37
N VAL A 66 -2.29 13.04 7.80
CA VAL A 66 -0.97 13.38 8.33
C VAL A 66 -1.08 13.62 9.83
N ASN A 67 -0.07 13.19 10.59
CA ASN A 67 -0.09 13.28 12.05
C ASN A 67 0.49 14.59 12.61
N ARG A 68 1.20 15.34 11.77
CA ARG A 68 1.79 16.64 12.10
C ARG A 68 1.89 17.51 10.85
N SER A 69 1.89 18.82 11.05
CA SER A 69 2.10 19.80 9.98
C SER A 69 3.57 20.22 9.96
N VAL A 70 4.09 20.53 8.77
CA VAL A 70 5.43 21.08 8.57
C VAL A 70 5.37 22.24 7.60
N GLN A 71 6.37 23.11 7.67
CA GLN A 71 6.56 24.16 6.67
C GLN A 71 7.09 23.52 5.37
N ASN A 72 6.53 23.94 4.23
CA ASN A 72 6.93 23.51 2.89
C ASN A 72 6.95 21.97 2.68
N PRO A 73 5.78 21.30 2.77
CA PRO A 73 5.70 19.87 2.52
C PRO A 73 6.00 19.55 1.04
N VAL A 74 6.70 18.46 0.80
CA VAL A 74 7.08 17.97 -0.52
C VAL A 74 6.49 16.58 -0.75
N LEU A 75 5.88 16.38 -1.92
CA LEU A 75 5.42 15.08 -2.39
C LEU A 75 6.51 14.47 -3.26
N GLN A 76 6.99 13.27 -2.91
CA GLN A 76 8.06 12.61 -3.64
C GLN A 76 7.72 11.14 -3.88
N LEU A 77 7.89 10.66 -5.11
CA LEU A 77 7.92 9.25 -5.42
C LEU A 77 9.37 8.77 -5.34
N LEU A 78 9.67 7.89 -4.39
CA LEU A 78 11.01 7.30 -4.22
C LEU A 78 11.25 6.18 -5.24
N ASP A 79 12.51 5.83 -5.45
CA ASP A 79 12.92 4.75 -6.35
C ASP A 79 12.39 3.37 -5.93
N SER A 80 12.07 3.19 -4.64
CA SER A 80 11.39 2.00 -4.11
C SER A 80 9.94 1.88 -4.57
N GLY A 81 9.37 2.94 -5.15
CA GLY A 81 7.93 3.05 -5.46
C GLY A 81 7.09 3.60 -4.30
N ASN A 82 7.70 3.90 -3.15
CA ASN A 82 7.03 4.53 -2.03
C ASN A 82 6.76 6.01 -2.35
N LEU A 83 5.49 6.41 -2.33
CA LEU A 83 5.08 7.80 -2.46
C LEU A 83 5.01 8.40 -1.07
N VAL A 84 5.81 9.41 -0.79
CA VAL A 84 5.97 9.99 0.54
C VAL A 84 5.64 11.47 0.53
N VAL A 85 5.13 11.95 1.66
CA VAL A 85 5.12 13.37 2.01
C VAL A 85 6.15 13.60 3.10
N ARG A 86 7.04 14.58 2.90
CA ARG A 86 8.08 14.94 3.86
C ARG A 86 8.33 16.45 3.91
N ALA A 87 9.03 16.92 4.93
CA ALA A 87 9.55 18.27 4.94
C ALA A 87 10.64 18.45 3.87
N ALA A 88 10.72 19.63 3.26
CA ALA A 88 11.72 19.94 2.24
C ALA A 88 13.16 19.83 2.79
N GLU A 89 13.35 20.23 4.04
CA GLU A 89 14.64 20.31 4.74
C GLU A 89 15.18 18.91 5.13
N ASP A 90 14.31 17.92 5.30
CA ASP A 90 14.65 16.58 5.77
C ASP A 90 14.83 15.58 4.61
N GLN A 91 15.72 15.88 3.66
CA GLN A 91 15.87 15.07 2.44
C GLN A 91 16.33 13.63 2.69
N ASN A 92 17.08 13.38 3.77
CA ASN A 92 17.68 12.09 4.09
C ASN A 92 17.00 11.36 5.26
N SER A 93 15.94 11.94 5.83
CA SER A 93 15.22 11.32 6.93
C SER A 93 14.11 10.41 6.41
N GLU A 94 13.92 9.25 7.03
CA GLU A 94 12.74 8.39 6.85
C GLU A 94 11.54 8.87 7.71
N ASP A 95 11.65 10.05 8.34
CA ASP A 95 10.58 10.70 9.11
C ASP A 95 9.53 11.35 8.18
N TYR A 96 8.79 10.48 7.48
CA TYR A 96 7.73 10.88 6.56
C TYR A 96 6.45 11.27 7.33
N LEU A 97 5.79 12.33 6.86
CA LEU A 97 4.46 12.74 7.38
C LEU A 97 3.37 11.75 6.97
N TRP A 98 3.55 11.15 5.79
CA TRP A 98 2.69 10.13 5.22
C TRP A 98 3.48 9.34 4.17
N GLN A 99 3.15 8.07 3.99
CA GLN A 99 3.74 7.23 2.94
C GLN A 99 2.73 6.22 2.37
N SER A 100 2.84 5.88 1.09
CA SER A 100 1.93 4.93 0.44
C SER A 100 2.14 3.48 0.90
N PHE A 101 3.37 3.13 1.30
CA PHE A 101 3.69 1.77 1.80
C PHE A 101 2.93 1.39 3.08
N ASP A 102 2.43 2.40 3.76
CA ASP A 102 1.59 2.29 4.94
C ASP A 102 0.11 2.04 4.64
N TYR A 103 -0.28 2.18 3.37
CA TYR A 103 -1.63 1.99 2.86
C TYR A 103 -1.60 1.11 1.59
N PRO A 104 -1.15 -0.16 1.70
CA PRO A 104 -1.17 -1.13 0.61
C PRO A 104 -2.52 -1.24 -0.11
N THR A 105 -2.48 -1.61 -1.41
CA THR A 105 -3.66 -2.04 -2.16
C THR A 105 -3.73 -3.56 -2.22
N ASP A 106 -3.39 -4.16 -3.35
CA ASP A 106 -3.43 -5.58 -3.67
C ASP A 106 -2.03 -6.16 -3.91
N THR A 107 -1.00 -5.32 -3.85
CA THR A 107 0.39 -5.67 -4.14
C THR A 107 1.28 -5.40 -2.93
N HIS A 108 2.19 -6.34 -2.64
CA HIS A 108 3.26 -6.19 -1.66
C HIS A 108 4.58 -5.99 -2.41
N LEU A 109 5.09 -4.75 -2.42
CA LEU A 109 6.36 -4.39 -3.06
C LEU A 109 7.56 -4.60 -2.12
N PRO A 110 8.79 -4.75 -2.66
CA PRO A 110 10.00 -4.71 -1.86
C PRO A 110 10.04 -3.48 -0.96
N GLY A 111 10.29 -3.67 0.33
CA GLY A 111 10.31 -2.59 1.31
C GLY A 111 8.99 -2.35 2.05
N MET A 112 7.86 -2.85 1.54
CA MET A 112 6.58 -2.80 2.25
C MET A 112 6.58 -3.80 3.41
N LYS A 113 5.80 -3.49 4.44
CA LYS A 113 5.55 -4.40 5.56
C LYS A 113 4.23 -5.14 5.32
N LEU A 114 4.17 -6.40 5.73
CA LEU A 114 2.92 -7.15 5.92
C LEU A 114 2.90 -7.61 7.38
N GLY A 115 2.00 -7.09 8.21
CA GLY A 115 2.11 -7.28 9.66
C GLY A 115 1.28 -6.31 10.48
N LYS A 116 1.66 -6.10 11.73
CA LYS A 116 0.98 -5.17 12.64
C LYS A 116 1.96 -4.35 13.47
N ASN A 117 1.54 -3.14 13.82
CA ASN A 117 2.13 -2.30 14.85
C ASN A 117 1.16 -2.24 16.05
N ALA A 118 1.54 -2.86 17.16
CA ALA A 118 0.72 -2.96 18.36
C ALA A 118 0.58 -1.62 19.10
N ALA A 119 1.54 -0.70 18.95
CA ALA A 119 1.48 0.61 19.60
C ALA A 119 0.51 1.57 18.91
N THR A 120 0.38 1.51 17.58
CA THR A 120 -0.52 2.38 16.81
C THR A 120 -1.82 1.68 16.39
N GLY A 121 -1.91 0.36 16.55
CA GLY A 121 -3.01 -0.46 16.04
C GLY A 121 -3.00 -0.62 14.52
N LYS A 122 -1.95 -0.16 13.83
CA LYS A 122 -1.86 -0.24 12.36
C LYS A 122 -1.65 -1.67 11.91
N GLU A 123 -2.43 -2.10 10.92
CA GLU A 123 -2.23 -3.37 10.23
C GLU A 123 -1.82 -3.10 8.78
N TRP A 124 -0.73 -3.72 8.34
CA TRP A 124 -0.34 -3.75 6.94
C TRP A 124 -0.78 -5.07 6.32
N TYR A 125 -1.77 -5.01 5.45
CA TYR A 125 -2.35 -6.14 4.73
C TYR A 125 -2.73 -5.74 3.31
N ILE A 126 -2.84 -6.68 2.39
CA ILE A 126 -3.30 -6.41 1.03
C ILE A 126 -4.71 -6.97 0.82
N THR A 127 -5.49 -6.30 -0.02
CA THR A 127 -6.80 -6.78 -0.48
C THR A 127 -6.89 -6.72 -1.99
N SER A 128 -7.43 -7.77 -2.60
CA SER A 128 -7.56 -7.86 -4.05
C SER A 128 -8.35 -6.70 -4.63
N TRP A 129 -8.24 -6.49 -5.92
CA TRP A 129 -9.24 -5.72 -6.68
C TRP A 129 -10.57 -6.49 -6.72
N LYS A 130 -11.69 -5.79 -6.94
CA LYS A 130 -13.00 -6.43 -7.18
C LYS A 130 -13.01 -7.22 -8.48
N SER A 131 -12.36 -6.67 -9.51
CA SER A 131 -12.22 -7.30 -10.81
C SER A 131 -11.03 -6.69 -11.57
N LYS A 132 -10.75 -7.18 -12.78
CA LYS A 132 -9.72 -6.63 -13.66
C LYS A 132 -9.93 -5.14 -13.99
N ASP A 133 -11.18 -4.68 -14.03
CA ASP A 133 -11.56 -3.32 -14.44
C ASP A 133 -12.05 -2.46 -13.26
N ASP A 134 -12.03 -3.00 -12.03
CA ASP A 134 -12.47 -2.30 -10.81
C ASP A 134 -11.45 -2.50 -9.66
N PRO A 135 -10.61 -1.48 -9.38
CA PRO A 135 -9.58 -1.54 -8.35
C PRO A 135 -10.11 -1.40 -6.92
N GLY A 136 -11.41 -1.15 -6.74
CA GLY A 136 -12.03 -1.13 -5.42
C GLY A 136 -11.72 -2.38 -4.61
N ARG A 137 -11.86 -2.30 -3.28
CA ARG A 137 -11.58 -3.43 -2.39
C ARG A 137 -12.44 -4.64 -2.76
N GLY A 138 -11.75 -5.67 -3.23
CA GLY A 138 -12.32 -6.98 -3.53
C GLY A 138 -12.44 -7.85 -2.28
N PRO A 139 -12.94 -9.09 -2.47
CA PRO A 139 -13.33 -9.94 -1.36
C PRO A 139 -12.15 -10.65 -0.69
N TYR A 140 -10.99 -10.74 -1.35
CA TYR A 140 -9.84 -11.46 -0.84
C TYR A 140 -8.94 -10.55 -0.01
N LYS A 141 -8.61 -10.98 1.22
CA LYS A 141 -7.67 -10.30 2.12
C LYS A 141 -6.50 -11.21 2.42
N TYR A 142 -5.27 -10.71 2.31
CA TYR A 142 -4.05 -11.40 2.72
C TYR A 142 -3.40 -10.64 3.86
N TRP A 143 -3.33 -11.26 5.04
CA TRP A 143 -3.07 -10.55 6.30
C TRP A 143 -2.37 -11.43 7.33
N MET A 144 -1.68 -10.79 8.28
CA MET A 144 -0.94 -11.49 9.33
C MET A 144 -1.78 -11.61 10.60
N ASP A 145 -1.95 -12.83 11.07
CA ASP A 145 -2.43 -13.13 12.41
C ASP A 145 -1.25 -13.26 13.38
N LEU A 146 -1.39 -12.66 14.55
CA LEU A 146 -0.40 -12.69 15.63
C LEU A 146 -0.90 -13.51 16.82
N THR A 147 -2.04 -14.20 16.70
CA THR A 147 -2.55 -15.09 17.75
C THR A 147 -1.66 -16.33 17.85
N GLY A 148 -0.91 -16.44 18.94
CA GLY A 148 0.15 -17.43 19.07
C GLY A 148 1.40 -17.01 18.31
N TYR A 149 1.91 -17.86 17.42
CA TYR A 149 3.08 -17.53 16.59
C TYR A 149 2.63 -16.87 15.26
N PRO A 150 3.35 -15.87 14.71
CA PRO A 150 2.92 -15.15 13.52
C PRO A 150 2.69 -16.03 12.29
N GLN A 151 1.57 -15.81 11.64
CA GLN A 151 1.08 -16.57 10.50
C GLN A 151 0.38 -15.66 9.51
N ILE A 152 0.45 -15.98 8.22
CA ILE A 152 -0.30 -15.26 7.19
C ILE A 152 -1.51 -16.08 6.77
N PHE A 153 -2.64 -15.41 6.63
CA PHE A 153 -3.89 -15.96 6.15
C PHE A 153 -4.30 -15.28 4.86
N MET A 154 -4.98 -16.04 4.00
CA MET A 154 -5.81 -15.49 2.94
C MET A 154 -7.26 -15.85 3.22
N SER A 155 -8.15 -14.85 3.27
CA SER A 155 -9.58 -15.06 3.43
C SER A 155 -10.35 -14.52 2.24
N ASN A 156 -11.58 -15.02 2.05
CA ASN A 156 -12.62 -14.43 1.23
C ASN A 156 -13.77 -14.04 2.16
N GLY A 157 -13.90 -12.73 2.43
CA GLY A 157 -14.76 -12.25 3.50
C GLY A 157 -14.37 -12.87 4.85
N SER A 158 -15.32 -13.55 5.49
CA SER A 158 -15.13 -14.22 6.79
C SER A 158 -14.60 -15.66 6.69
N THR A 159 -14.41 -16.18 5.48
CA THR A 159 -13.97 -17.56 5.27
C THR A 159 -12.48 -17.60 4.97
N ASP A 160 -11.71 -18.28 5.83
CA ASP A 160 -10.30 -18.54 5.57
C ASP A 160 -10.13 -19.58 4.46
N LEU A 161 -9.35 -19.23 3.44
CA LEU A 161 -9.07 -20.08 2.27
C LEU A 161 -7.67 -20.68 2.31
N TYR A 162 -6.73 -19.97 2.91
CA TYR A 162 -5.34 -20.38 2.97
C TYR A 162 -4.69 -19.91 4.26
N ARG A 163 -3.77 -20.73 4.76
CA ARG A 163 -2.94 -20.46 5.93
C ARG A 163 -1.50 -20.82 5.60
N SER A 164 -0.59 -19.85 5.73
CA SER A 164 0.83 -20.06 5.50
C SER A 164 1.49 -20.94 6.57
N GLY A 165 0.85 -21.09 7.74
CA GLY A 165 1.48 -21.67 8.92
C GLY A 165 2.59 -20.76 9.49
N PRO A 166 3.18 -21.13 10.63
CA PRO A 166 4.14 -20.27 11.34
C PRO A 166 5.45 -20.11 10.58
N TRP A 167 6.13 -18.99 10.84
CA TRP A 167 7.50 -18.77 10.37
C TRP A 167 8.49 -19.67 11.11
N ASN A 168 9.28 -20.47 10.38
CA ASN A 168 10.20 -21.44 10.97
C ASN A 168 11.66 -20.96 11.07
N GLY A 169 11.90 -19.66 10.88
CA GLY A 169 13.25 -19.07 10.82
C GLY A 169 13.79 -18.92 9.39
N LEU A 170 13.26 -19.68 8.44
CA LEU A 170 13.65 -19.63 7.03
C LEU A 170 12.50 -19.24 6.09
N ARG A 171 11.29 -19.75 6.37
CA ARG A 171 10.08 -19.59 5.56
C ARG A 171 8.83 -19.90 6.38
N TYR A 172 7.65 -19.68 5.83
CA TYR A 172 6.41 -20.19 6.43
C TYR A 172 6.25 -21.69 6.14
N SER A 173 5.79 -22.45 7.14
CA SER A 173 5.71 -23.92 7.05
C SER A 173 4.81 -24.44 5.92
N GLY A 174 3.74 -23.72 5.60
CA GLY A 174 2.81 -23.95 4.49
C GLY A 174 3.24 -23.31 3.16
N THR A 175 4.49 -22.82 3.07
CA THR A 175 5.13 -22.33 1.83
C THR A 175 6.47 -23.03 1.56
N PRO A 176 6.53 -24.36 1.48
CA PRO A 176 7.81 -25.09 1.33
C PRO A 176 8.52 -24.81 -0.01
N SER A 177 7.82 -24.25 -0.99
CA SER A 177 8.37 -23.83 -2.28
C SER A 177 9.12 -22.50 -2.22
N LEU A 178 8.91 -21.69 -1.17
CA LEU A 178 9.68 -20.46 -0.96
C LEU A 178 11.11 -20.84 -0.54
N ARG A 179 12.09 -20.40 -1.32
CA ARG A 179 13.53 -20.71 -1.16
C ARG A 179 14.35 -19.43 -1.18
N PRO A 180 15.55 -19.39 -0.58
CA PRO A 180 16.45 -18.25 -0.71
C PRO A 180 16.67 -17.89 -2.18
N ASN A 181 16.70 -16.59 -2.47
CA ASN A 181 16.83 -16.08 -3.83
C ASN A 181 18.03 -15.11 -3.91
N PRO A 182 18.87 -15.18 -4.96
CA PRO A 182 20.03 -14.28 -5.08
C PRO A 182 19.64 -12.83 -5.42
N ILE A 183 18.42 -12.57 -5.87
CA ILE A 183 17.94 -11.25 -6.32
C ILE A 183 17.26 -10.49 -5.17
N TYR A 184 16.65 -11.19 -4.23
CA TYR A 184 15.92 -10.57 -3.13
C TYR A 184 16.00 -11.39 -1.84
N THR A 185 15.92 -10.69 -0.72
CA THR A 185 15.79 -11.27 0.61
C THR A 185 14.39 -11.06 1.15
N TYR A 186 13.99 -11.88 2.09
CA TYR A 186 12.74 -11.76 2.82
C TYR A 186 12.93 -12.29 4.24
N GLY A 187 12.13 -11.80 5.18
CA GLY A 187 12.21 -12.24 6.55
C GLY A 187 11.04 -11.79 7.40
N MET A 188 10.93 -12.46 8.56
CA MET A 188 10.07 -12.01 9.65
C MET A 188 10.88 -11.20 10.65
N TYR A 189 10.35 -10.04 11.00
CA TYR A 189 10.97 -9.10 11.92
C TYR A 189 10.10 -8.96 13.16
N PHE A 190 10.73 -9.11 14.32
CA PHE A 190 10.10 -8.96 15.63
C PHE A 190 10.77 -7.78 16.34
N GLN A 191 10.08 -6.66 16.36
CA GLN A 191 10.51 -5.44 17.05
C GLN A 191 9.59 -5.17 18.24
N LYS A 192 9.99 -4.25 19.12
CA LYS A 192 9.26 -3.93 20.35
C LYS A 192 7.75 -3.68 20.13
N ASN A 193 7.42 -2.93 19.09
CA ASN A 193 6.04 -2.54 18.79
C ASN A 193 5.51 -3.14 17.48
N GLU A 194 6.35 -3.80 16.70
CA GLU A 194 6.00 -4.21 15.33
C GLU A 194 6.40 -5.66 15.07
N VAL A 195 5.48 -6.40 14.45
CA VAL A 195 5.77 -7.74 13.92
C VAL A 195 5.32 -7.76 12.47
N TYR A 196 6.26 -7.99 11.56
CA TYR A 196 5.97 -7.92 10.13
C TYR A 196 6.90 -8.78 9.28
N TYR A 197 6.40 -9.13 8.10
CA TYR A 197 7.14 -9.73 7.00
C TYR A 197 7.58 -8.64 6.01
N ARG A 198 8.83 -8.70 5.56
CA ARG A 198 9.42 -7.80 4.57
C ARG A 198 10.50 -8.51 3.77
#